data_AF-A0A7V2IIW6-F1
#
_entry.id   AF-A0A7V2IIW6-F1
#
_cell.length_a   1.000
_cell.length_b   1.000
_cell.length_c   1.000
_cell.angle_alpha   90.00
_cell.angle_beta   90.00
_cell.angle_gamma   90.00
#
_symmetry.space_group_name_H-M   'P 1'
#
loop_
_entity.id
_entity.type
_entity.pdbx_description
1 polymer ?
#
loop_
_entity_poly.entity_id
_entity_poly.type
_entity_poly.pdbx_seq_one_letter_code
_entity_poly.pdbx_strand_id
1 'polypeptide(L)'
;MLEKLSIEDEHKVISLLEDFRKTNEPKVEINYNKKVFTIYIIARDWAGIMDAVLGLFHDEGFNIHFAYAFATENDEAIIILKIRNLNESDIIRLEQNRNKFLSLLKTAIKGGLSLTKLLNIGTKKIKIYNEIMDKLKDLADEEEYKDIISENGELIKFVLSRSEQYLSERKIEDLAYIVYKSYKLQKEFLKTKNVQIDIHNFITKRERLTGLTIVGYYENVSLDDVLDALKEVIGNYHRKFDKEFITDEGVIVIRLEITDENENFISEDKHSIILNYLKEEFSKPKEKRLKFFKIRAGMELYGRILIPYLISEVERTNISQMLILPEDIDTNRIDLRLFLILHSNERCNENVLIETLKKNKFSILSFENKLRGNVQVIHVKLSTLLENFENEIDVYNSLKKSISEIASKIRDFDEGIRNLNVQKLYEVMEILGNKVSERIIKRLFYQYDDILRLNLSANEIAEEIKFSYTLLTRFLSTEKTIYEVLSSERFYIVGISKKREEIDIEKILNLFNGKVHSFSIFEIYNIGIVILRFQRGFELSEVFDIMEKNLI
;
A
#
# COMPACT_ATOMS: atom_id res chain seq x y z
N MET A 1 40.86 41.40 -27.44
CA MET A 1 40.52 41.30 -28.87
C MET A 1 39.39 40.30 -28.99
N LEU A 2 38.21 40.71 -29.42
CA LEU A 2 37.16 39.77 -29.83
C LEU A 2 37.70 39.08 -31.10
N GLU A 3 37.97 37.77 -31.04
CA GLU A 3 38.22 36.99 -32.25
C GLU A 3 36.99 37.16 -33.15
N LYS A 4 37.14 37.88 -34.27
CA LYS A 4 36.13 37.86 -35.33
C LYS A 4 35.96 36.41 -35.77
N LEU A 5 34.71 35.99 -35.99
CA LEU A 5 34.43 34.72 -36.63
C LEU A 5 35.26 34.62 -37.91
N SER A 6 35.83 33.45 -38.17
CA SER A 6 36.54 33.27 -39.42
C SER A 6 35.54 33.32 -40.58
N ILE A 7 36.00 33.73 -41.77
CA ILE A 7 35.18 33.74 -42.99
C ILE A 7 34.58 32.34 -43.25
N GLU A 8 35.27 31.28 -42.85
CA GLU A 8 34.80 29.90 -42.96
C GLU A 8 33.65 29.61 -41.97
N ASP A 9 33.75 30.08 -40.72
CA ASP A 9 32.68 29.95 -39.73
C ASP A 9 31.42 30.73 -40.18
N GLU A 10 31.59 31.95 -40.73
CA GLU A 10 30.48 32.80 -41.20
C GLU A 10 29.69 32.14 -42.35
N HIS A 11 30.38 31.66 -43.39
CA HIS A 11 29.71 30.97 -44.50
C HIS A 11 28.94 29.74 -44.01
N LYS A 12 29.49 29.01 -43.03
CA LYS A 12 28.87 27.80 -42.52
C LYS A 12 27.60 28.08 -41.72
N VAL A 13 27.65 29.10 -40.86
CA VAL A 13 26.48 29.57 -40.12
C VAL A 13 25.37 30.03 -41.07
N ILE A 14 25.70 30.81 -42.11
CA ILE A 14 24.71 31.30 -43.09
C ILE A 14 24.02 30.11 -43.78
N SER A 15 24.79 29.13 -44.26
CA SER A 15 24.24 27.94 -44.91
C SER A 15 23.29 27.16 -44.00
N LEU A 16 23.68 26.91 -42.74
CA LEU A 16 22.83 26.21 -41.78
C LEU A 16 21.59 27.02 -41.40
N LEU A 17 21.69 28.35 -41.38
CA LEU A 17 20.60 29.24 -41.02
C LEU A 17 19.53 29.26 -42.12
N GLU A 18 19.94 29.30 -43.38
CA GLU A 18 19.03 29.17 -44.52
C GLU A 18 18.28 27.84 -44.49
N ASP A 19 18.98 26.75 -44.19
CA ASP A 19 18.37 25.43 -44.08
C ASP A 19 17.43 25.33 -42.86
N PHE A 20 17.79 25.93 -41.73
CA PHE A 20 16.92 26.05 -40.57
C PHE A 20 15.63 26.80 -40.92
N ARG A 21 15.73 27.94 -41.60
CA ARG A 21 14.56 28.74 -42.02
C ARG A 21 13.64 28.01 -43.00
N LYS A 22 14.20 27.13 -43.85
CA LYS A 22 13.41 26.30 -44.78
C LYS A 22 12.66 25.17 -44.08
N THR A 23 13.31 24.47 -43.15
CA THR A 23 12.73 23.25 -42.55
C THR A 23 12.11 23.47 -41.18
N ASN A 24 12.43 24.59 -40.52
CA ASN A 24 12.11 24.87 -39.12
C ASN A 24 12.56 23.75 -38.15
N GLU A 25 13.64 23.03 -38.50
CA GLU A 25 14.20 21.95 -37.70
C GLU A 25 15.62 22.31 -37.25
N PRO A 26 15.98 22.09 -35.98
CA PRO A 26 17.31 22.42 -35.48
C PRO A 26 18.44 21.77 -36.26
N LYS A 27 19.46 22.56 -36.57
CA LYS A 27 20.64 22.14 -37.31
C LYS A 27 21.82 22.04 -36.35
N VAL A 28 22.51 20.91 -36.43
CA VAL A 28 23.75 20.66 -35.69
C VAL A 28 24.75 20.07 -36.66
N GLU A 29 25.91 20.70 -36.77
CA GLU A 29 27.00 20.19 -37.58
C GLU A 29 28.31 20.22 -36.80
N ILE A 30 29.10 19.16 -36.96
CA ILE A 30 30.40 19.00 -36.31
C ILE A 30 31.44 18.90 -37.42
N ASN A 31 32.38 19.84 -37.42
CA ASN A 31 33.54 19.88 -38.29
C ASN A 31 34.81 19.62 -37.49
N TYR A 32 35.71 18.84 -38.08
CA TYR A 32 37.04 18.61 -37.52
C TYR A 32 38.11 19.12 -38.49
N ASN A 33 38.92 20.06 -38.03
CA ASN A 33 40.03 20.60 -38.82
C ASN A 33 41.23 20.89 -37.92
N LYS A 34 42.44 20.45 -38.30
CA LYS A 34 43.71 20.74 -37.59
C LYS A 34 43.65 20.59 -36.06
N LYS A 35 43.12 19.47 -35.55
CA LYS A 35 42.97 19.18 -34.10
C LYS A 35 41.99 20.10 -33.35
N VAL A 36 41.13 20.81 -34.08
CA VAL A 36 40.04 21.61 -33.52
C VAL A 36 38.71 21.04 -33.99
N PHE A 37 37.87 20.66 -33.03
CA PHE A 37 36.48 20.31 -33.28
C PHE A 37 35.62 21.56 -33.16
N THR A 38 34.95 21.93 -34.24
CA THR A 38 34.02 23.06 -34.28
C THR A 38 32.61 22.53 -34.43
N ILE A 39 31.72 22.91 -33.51
CA ILE A 39 30.31 22.54 -33.53
C ILE A 39 29.49 23.80 -33.80
N TYR A 40 28.63 23.71 -34.80
CA TYR A 40 27.67 24.74 -35.19
C TYR A 40 26.27 24.27 -34.84
N ILE A 41 25.50 25.10 -34.15
CA ILE A 41 24.16 24.81 -33.69
C ILE A 41 23.26 25.98 -34.07
N ILE A 42 22.16 25.69 -34.75
CA ILE A 42 21.11 26.65 -35.09
C ILE A 42 19.76 26.08 -34.69
N ALA A 43 19.03 26.81 -33.86
CA ALA A 43 17.72 26.41 -33.35
C ALA A 43 16.86 27.65 -33.06
N ARG A 44 15.60 27.44 -32.65
CA ARG A 44 14.82 28.52 -32.03
C ARG A 44 15.48 28.93 -30.71
N ASP A 45 15.51 30.22 -30.45
CA ASP A 45 15.99 30.73 -29.18
C ASP A 45 15.00 30.43 -28.06
N TRP A 46 15.53 30.04 -26.91
CA TRP A 46 14.77 29.81 -25.68
C TRP A 46 15.69 29.90 -24.45
N ALA A 47 15.11 30.29 -23.31
CA ALA A 47 15.86 30.53 -22.08
C ALA A 47 16.53 29.25 -21.55
N GLY A 48 17.87 29.18 -21.64
CA GLY A 48 18.68 28.05 -21.16
C GLY A 48 19.28 27.19 -22.27
N ILE A 49 19.10 27.54 -23.55
CA ILE A 49 19.68 26.78 -24.67
C ILE A 49 21.21 26.70 -24.61
N MET A 50 21.86 27.77 -24.18
CA MET A 50 23.32 27.81 -24.02
C MET A 50 23.78 26.85 -22.92
N ASP A 51 23.13 26.87 -21.76
CA ASP A 51 23.43 25.98 -20.63
C ASP A 51 23.26 24.51 -21.03
N ALA A 52 22.25 24.23 -21.87
CA ALA A 52 21.99 22.89 -22.36
C ALA A 52 23.07 22.34 -23.26
N VAL A 53 23.50 23.17 -24.20
CA VAL A 53 24.58 22.83 -25.10
C VAL A 53 25.86 22.64 -24.29
N LEU A 54 26.26 23.64 -23.48
CA LEU A 54 27.50 23.59 -22.70
C LEU A 54 27.53 22.40 -21.73
N GLY A 55 26.41 22.14 -21.04
CA GLY A 55 26.28 21.02 -20.12
C GLY A 55 26.54 19.66 -20.78
N LEU A 56 25.99 19.43 -21.98
CA LEU A 56 26.20 18.16 -22.71
C LEU A 56 27.67 17.93 -23.07
N PHE A 57 28.41 18.99 -23.40
CA PHE A 57 29.84 18.88 -23.70
C PHE A 57 30.67 18.67 -22.44
N HIS A 58 30.33 19.33 -21.33
CA HIS A 58 31.00 19.16 -20.05
C HIS A 58 30.80 17.74 -19.49
N ASP A 59 29.54 17.32 -19.34
CA ASP A 59 29.04 16.02 -19.78
C ASP A 59 29.99 14.87 -20.09
N GLU A 60 30.37 14.88 -21.35
CA GLU A 60 31.21 13.91 -22.02
C GLU A 60 32.71 14.16 -21.73
N GLY A 61 33.04 15.10 -20.85
CA GLY A 61 34.40 15.42 -20.42
C GLY A 61 35.17 16.27 -21.43
N PHE A 62 34.48 17.02 -22.30
CA PHE A 62 35.16 17.87 -23.27
C PHE A 62 35.48 19.25 -22.70
N ASN A 63 36.74 19.67 -22.88
CA ASN A 63 37.18 21.01 -22.54
C ASN A 63 36.85 22.00 -23.66
N ILE A 64 35.82 22.79 -23.45
CA ILE A 64 35.38 23.82 -24.40
C ILE A 64 36.41 24.96 -24.37
N HIS A 65 37.11 25.15 -25.48
CA HIS A 65 38.12 26.21 -25.61
C HIS A 65 37.48 27.56 -25.89
N PHE A 66 36.41 27.55 -26.68
CA PHE A 66 35.71 28.74 -27.12
C PHE A 66 34.23 28.44 -27.31
N ALA A 67 33.39 29.36 -26.87
CA ALA A 67 31.95 29.31 -27.08
C ALA A 67 31.48 30.72 -27.46
N TYR A 68 30.76 30.82 -28.57
CA TYR A 68 30.16 32.05 -29.04
C TYR A 68 28.70 31.79 -29.36
N ALA A 69 27.81 32.62 -28.80
CA ALA A 69 26.39 32.47 -28.99
C ALA A 69 25.73 33.83 -29.16
N PHE A 70 24.73 33.91 -30.02
CA PHE A 70 23.89 35.09 -30.19
C PHE A 70 22.51 34.68 -30.69
N ALA A 71 21.52 35.52 -30.38
CA ALA A 71 20.17 35.41 -30.90
C ALA A 71 19.98 36.40 -32.07
N THR A 72 19.20 36.01 -33.07
CA THR A 72 18.77 36.91 -34.15
C THR A 72 17.44 37.60 -33.79
N GLU A 73 17.06 38.61 -34.57
CA GLU A 73 15.75 39.28 -34.42
C GLU A 73 14.54 38.37 -34.72
N ASN A 74 14.77 37.19 -35.30
CA ASN A 74 13.72 36.22 -35.64
C ASN A 74 13.60 35.09 -34.60
N ASP A 75 14.06 35.32 -33.37
CA ASP A 75 14.12 34.32 -32.29
C ASP A 75 14.90 33.05 -32.69
N GLU A 76 16.03 33.22 -33.37
CA GLU A 76 16.92 32.12 -33.77
C GLU A 76 18.21 32.18 -32.93
N ALA A 77 18.54 31.10 -32.23
CA ALA A 77 19.79 30.97 -31.50
C ALA A 77 20.87 30.34 -32.39
N ILE A 78 22.01 31.02 -32.50
CA ILE A 78 23.20 30.55 -33.19
C ILE A 78 24.30 30.34 -32.15
N ILE A 79 24.80 29.11 -32.05
CA ILE A 79 25.86 28.73 -31.11
C ILE A 79 27.01 28.07 -31.86
N ILE A 80 28.23 28.51 -31.59
CA ILE A 80 29.47 28.02 -32.17
C ILE A 80 30.39 27.63 -31.02
N LEU A 81 30.75 26.35 -30.95
CA LEU A 81 31.67 25.82 -29.95
C LEU A 81 32.95 25.33 -30.63
N LYS A 82 34.10 25.63 -30.05
CA LYS A 82 35.39 25.06 -30.47
C LYS A 82 36.03 24.32 -29.30
N ILE A 83 36.39 23.07 -29.54
CA ILE A 83 37.10 22.18 -28.62
C ILE A 83 38.50 21.98 -29.21
N ARG A 84 39.54 22.26 -28.43
CA ARG A 84 40.95 22.12 -28.84
C ARG A 84 41.61 20.99 -28.03
N ASN A 85 42.75 20.51 -28.52
CA ASN A 85 43.62 19.56 -27.83
C ASN A 85 42.93 18.23 -27.47
N LEU A 86 42.08 17.72 -28.36
CA LEU A 86 41.50 16.38 -28.20
C LEU A 86 42.56 15.31 -28.45
N ASN A 87 42.60 14.32 -27.57
CA ASN A 87 43.50 13.17 -27.71
C ASN A 87 42.93 12.21 -28.76
N GLU A 88 43.75 11.35 -29.37
CA GLU A 88 43.26 10.38 -30.38
C GLU A 88 42.11 9.51 -29.84
N SER A 89 42.11 9.17 -28.55
CA SER A 89 41.03 8.46 -27.88
C SER A 89 39.70 9.22 -27.91
N ASP A 90 39.74 10.55 -27.73
CA ASP A 90 38.53 11.39 -27.68
C ASP A 90 37.95 11.58 -29.08
N ILE A 91 38.82 11.68 -30.08
CA ILE A 91 38.46 11.74 -31.51
C ILE A 91 37.73 10.46 -31.91
N ILE A 92 38.32 9.30 -31.61
CA ILE A 92 37.73 7.98 -31.91
C ILE A 92 36.39 7.83 -31.19
N ARG A 93 36.31 8.24 -29.91
CA ARG A 93 35.07 8.18 -29.11
C ARG A 93 33.96 9.05 -29.70
N LEU A 94 34.29 10.25 -30.17
CA LEU A 94 33.35 11.16 -30.84
C LEU A 94 32.90 10.63 -32.19
N GLU A 95 33.81 10.06 -32.99
CA GLU A 95 33.45 9.49 -34.29
C GLU A 95 32.54 8.28 -34.13
N GLN A 96 32.85 7.37 -33.21
CA GLN A 96 32.04 6.18 -32.93
C GLN A 96 30.65 6.52 -32.39
N ASN A 97 30.53 7.60 -31.60
CA ASN A 97 29.26 8.02 -30.98
C ASN A 97 28.62 9.24 -31.68
N ARG A 98 29.13 9.68 -32.84
CA ARG A 98 28.75 10.94 -33.48
C ARG A 98 27.24 11.07 -33.65
N ASN A 99 26.60 10.04 -34.19
CA ASN A 99 25.16 10.04 -34.44
C ASN A 99 24.34 10.08 -33.14
N LYS A 100 24.78 9.36 -32.11
CA LYS A 100 24.14 9.37 -30.78
C LYS A 100 24.25 10.74 -30.14
N PHE A 101 25.43 11.35 -30.18
CA PHE A 101 25.68 12.68 -29.62
C PHE A 101 24.95 13.79 -30.38
N LEU A 102 24.92 13.73 -31.72
CA LEU A 102 24.12 14.65 -32.54
C LEU A 102 22.62 14.54 -32.24
N SER A 103 22.11 13.33 -32.03
CA SER A 103 20.72 13.11 -31.63
C SER A 103 20.42 13.76 -30.27
N LEU A 104 21.28 13.54 -29.28
CA LEU A 104 21.16 14.16 -27.94
C LEU A 104 21.16 15.69 -28.02
N LEU A 105 22.08 16.29 -28.79
CA LEU A 105 22.14 17.73 -29.01
C LEU A 105 20.87 18.25 -29.67
N LYS A 106 20.41 17.62 -30.77
CA LYS A 106 19.17 18.00 -31.47
C LYS A 106 17.95 17.96 -30.56
N THR A 107 17.86 16.98 -29.68
CA THR A 107 16.77 16.90 -28.70
C THR A 107 16.87 17.99 -27.65
N ALA A 108 18.05 18.23 -27.09
CA ALA A 108 18.26 19.26 -26.08
C ALA A 108 17.95 20.67 -26.61
N ILE A 109 18.37 20.98 -27.84
CA ILE A 109 18.18 22.31 -28.45
C ILE A 109 16.77 22.56 -28.99
N LYS A 110 15.96 21.51 -29.25
CA LYS A 110 14.54 21.70 -29.62
C LYS A 110 13.76 22.44 -28.53
N GLY A 111 14.25 22.40 -27.28
CA GLY A 111 13.59 23.04 -26.15
C GLY A 111 12.28 22.34 -25.77
N GLY A 112 11.52 23.00 -24.91
CA GLY A 112 10.30 22.50 -24.28
C GLY A 112 10.37 22.67 -22.76
N LEU A 113 9.24 23.04 -22.14
CA LEU A 113 9.14 23.27 -20.68
C LEU A 113 9.64 22.07 -19.86
N SER A 114 9.59 20.89 -20.46
CA SER A 114 9.97 19.59 -19.92
C SER A 114 11.49 19.37 -19.99
N LEU A 115 12.10 19.59 -21.15
CA LEU A 115 13.55 19.41 -21.38
C LEU A 115 14.38 20.47 -20.64
N THR A 116 13.89 21.73 -20.61
CA THR A 116 14.47 22.82 -19.80
C THR A 116 14.53 22.48 -18.31
N LYS A 117 13.49 21.86 -17.76
CA LYS A 117 13.48 21.37 -16.37
C LYS A 117 14.49 20.24 -16.13
N LEU A 118 14.68 19.33 -17.09
CA LEU A 118 15.66 18.25 -16.97
C LEU A 118 17.10 18.78 -17.03
N LEU A 119 17.34 19.77 -17.88
CA LEU A 119 18.63 20.44 -18.06
C LEU A 119 19.13 21.12 -16.78
N ASN A 120 18.24 21.76 -16.03
CA ASN A 120 18.55 22.35 -14.73
C ASN A 120 18.95 21.32 -13.67
N ILE A 121 18.64 20.04 -13.87
CA ILE A 121 18.83 18.97 -12.86
C ILE A 121 20.01 18.05 -13.20
N GLY A 122 20.37 17.91 -14.48
CA GLY A 122 21.56 17.15 -14.88
C GLY A 122 21.42 16.51 -16.26
N THR A 123 22.48 16.60 -17.03
CA THR A 123 22.57 16.11 -18.41
C THR A 123 22.46 14.58 -18.51
N LYS A 124 22.91 13.87 -17.48
CA LYS A 124 22.75 12.42 -17.35
C LYS A 124 21.28 11.99 -17.34
N LYS A 125 20.39 12.78 -16.72
CA LYS A 125 18.94 12.50 -16.77
C LYS A 125 18.37 12.63 -18.17
N ILE A 126 18.89 13.54 -19.01
CA ILE A 126 18.44 13.70 -20.40
C ILE A 126 18.83 12.49 -21.23
N LYS A 127 20.05 11.99 -21.02
CA LYS A 127 20.49 10.75 -21.66
C LYS A 127 19.57 9.59 -21.32
N ILE A 128 19.26 9.40 -20.02
CA ILE A 128 18.35 8.36 -19.56
C ILE A 128 16.93 8.57 -20.08
N TYR A 129 16.43 9.82 -20.08
CA TYR A 129 15.13 10.18 -20.65
C TYR A 129 15.01 9.74 -22.10
N ASN A 130 16.02 10.05 -22.93
CA ASN A 130 16.03 9.66 -24.34
C ASN A 130 16.13 8.15 -24.54
N GLU A 131 16.95 7.46 -23.74
CA GLU A 131 17.06 6.01 -23.80
C GLU A 131 15.74 5.32 -23.41
N ILE A 132 15.02 5.83 -22.40
CA ILE A 132 13.67 5.35 -22.06
C ILE A 132 12.67 5.67 -23.19
N MET A 133 12.71 6.89 -23.72
CA MET A 133 11.83 7.34 -24.81
C MET A 133 11.96 6.46 -26.05
N ASP A 134 13.16 5.98 -26.38
CA ASP A 134 13.35 5.04 -27.47
C ASP A 134 12.79 3.65 -27.15
N LYS A 135 13.00 3.14 -25.93
CA LYS A 135 12.42 1.85 -25.50
C LYS A 135 10.90 1.84 -25.43
N LEU A 136 10.28 2.98 -25.13
CA LEU A 136 8.82 3.09 -25.09
C LEU A 136 8.16 2.88 -26.46
N LYS A 137 8.88 3.09 -27.57
CA LYS A 137 8.36 2.80 -28.93
C LYS A 137 8.06 1.32 -29.13
N ASP A 138 8.75 0.45 -28.41
CA ASP A 138 8.57 -1.00 -28.49
C ASP A 138 7.43 -1.51 -27.58
N LEU A 139 7.00 -0.69 -26.60
CA LEU A 139 6.03 -1.08 -25.57
C LEU A 139 4.63 -0.47 -25.78
N ALA A 140 4.56 0.72 -26.36
CA ALA A 140 3.32 1.49 -26.51
C ALA A 140 2.92 1.61 -27.98
N ASP A 141 1.61 1.67 -28.24
CA ASP A 141 1.12 2.06 -29.57
C ASP A 141 1.36 3.55 -29.84
N GLU A 142 1.09 4.02 -31.06
CA GLU A 142 1.40 5.41 -31.44
C GLU A 142 0.68 6.48 -30.61
N GLU A 143 -0.57 6.22 -30.19
CA GLU A 143 -1.34 7.18 -29.40
C GLU A 143 -0.83 7.21 -27.96
N GLU A 144 -0.63 6.04 -27.37
CA GLU A 144 -0.09 5.90 -26.02
C GLU A 144 1.32 6.46 -25.92
N TYR A 145 2.15 6.20 -26.93
CA TYR A 145 3.50 6.75 -27.00
C TYR A 145 3.47 8.27 -26.94
N LYS A 146 2.65 8.92 -27.77
CA LYS A 146 2.50 10.39 -27.81
C LYS A 146 2.04 10.95 -26.46
N ASP A 147 1.08 10.28 -25.81
CA ASP A 147 0.58 10.67 -24.48
C ASP A 147 1.69 10.58 -23.42
N ILE A 148 2.44 9.47 -23.39
CA ILE A 148 3.49 9.19 -22.38
C ILE A 148 4.64 10.22 -22.48
N ILE A 149 5.04 10.61 -23.69
CA ILE A 149 6.17 11.52 -23.92
C ILE A 149 5.78 13.01 -23.96
N SER A 150 4.49 13.32 -23.80
CA SER A 150 3.99 14.70 -23.80
C SER A 150 4.63 15.54 -22.69
N GLU A 151 4.50 16.87 -22.76
CA GLU A 151 5.15 17.77 -21.80
C GLU A 151 4.72 17.58 -20.33
N ASN A 152 3.54 16.99 -20.13
CA ASN A 152 3.02 16.60 -18.82
C ASN A 152 2.82 15.08 -18.70
N GLY A 153 3.44 14.32 -19.60
CA GLY A 153 3.33 12.86 -19.67
C GLY A 153 4.02 12.15 -18.52
N GLU A 154 3.82 10.83 -18.45
CA GLU A 154 4.38 10.00 -17.38
C GLU A 154 5.91 9.97 -17.42
N LEU A 155 6.52 9.99 -18.61
CA LEU A 155 7.98 9.87 -18.75
C LEU A 155 8.71 11.05 -18.09
N ILE A 156 8.28 12.28 -18.37
CA ILE A 156 8.95 13.46 -17.82
C ILE A 156 8.76 13.54 -16.30
N LYS A 157 7.54 13.27 -15.81
CA LYS A 157 7.22 13.22 -14.38
C LYS A 157 8.08 12.19 -13.67
N PHE A 158 8.25 11.01 -14.27
CA PHE A 158 9.11 9.96 -13.77
C PHE A 158 10.55 10.44 -13.63
N VAL A 159 11.20 10.86 -14.70
CA VAL A 159 12.63 11.21 -14.68
C VAL A 159 12.93 12.41 -13.77
N LEU A 160 12.06 13.43 -13.75
CA LEU A 160 12.25 14.61 -12.92
C LEU A 160 12.24 14.29 -11.42
N SER A 161 11.35 13.40 -10.99
CA SER A 161 11.09 13.13 -9.57
C SER A 161 12.01 12.08 -8.94
N ARG A 162 12.94 11.49 -9.70
CA ARG A 162 13.93 10.50 -9.22
C ARG A 162 15.34 11.06 -9.19
N SER A 163 16.20 10.56 -8.31
CA SER A 163 17.62 10.97 -8.29
C SER A 163 18.38 10.39 -9.50
N GLU A 164 19.49 11.01 -9.88
CA GLU A 164 20.34 10.45 -10.94
C GLU A 164 20.89 9.08 -10.60
N GLN A 165 21.21 8.85 -9.31
CA GLN A 165 21.68 7.57 -8.82
C GLN A 165 20.63 6.48 -9.03
N TYR A 166 19.38 6.74 -8.62
CA TYR A 166 18.26 5.81 -8.80
C TYR A 166 18.13 5.39 -10.28
N LEU A 167 18.14 6.37 -11.18
CA LEU A 167 18.00 6.13 -12.62
C LEU A 167 19.23 5.38 -13.19
N SER A 168 20.43 5.68 -12.70
CA SER A 168 21.68 5.09 -13.19
C SER A 168 21.93 3.65 -12.71
N GLU A 169 21.28 3.22 -11.62
CA GLU A 169 21.44 1.89 -11.03
C GLU A 169 20.52 0.83 -11.65
N ARG A 170 19.50 1.26 -12.39
CA ARG A 170 18.49 0.40 -13.04
C ARG A 170 18.76 0.24 -14.52
N LYS A 171 18.28 -0.85 -15.11
CA LYS A 171 18.33 -1.05 -16.56
C LYS A 171 17.29 -0.16 -17.24
N ILE A 172 17.58 0.28 -18.46
CA ILE A 172 16.66 1.15 -19.22
C ILE A 172 15.35 0.42 -19.52
N GLU A 173 15.42 -0.90 -19.77
CA GLU A 173 14.24 -1.75 -19.98
C GLU A 173 13.29 -1.73 -18.76
N ASP A 174 13.83 -1.84 -17.55
CA ASP A 174 13.03 -1.81 -16.32
C ASP A 174 12.42 -0.41 -16.09
N LEU A 175 13.20 0.66 -16.34
CA LEU A 175 12.70 2.03 -16.23
C LEU A 175 11.57 2.31 -17.24
N ALA A 176 11.72 1.84 -18.49
CA ALA A 176 10.70 1.97 -19.52
C ALA A 176 9.43 1.17 -19.16
N TYR A 177 9.60 -0.05 -18.64
CA TYR A 177 8.51 -0.86 -18.14
C TYR A 177 7.72 -0.14 -17.04
N ILE A 178 8.41 0.42 -16.04
CA ILE A 178 7.78 1.14 -14.93
C ILE A 178 6.97 2.34 -15.44
N VAL A 179 7.54 3.15 -16.34
CA VAL A 179 6.86 4.30 -16.95
C VAL A 179 5.60 3.85 -17.70
N TYR A 180 5.75 2.88 -18.60
CA TYR A 180 4.66 2.36 -19.42
C TYR A 180 3.53 1.76 -18.56
N LYS A 181 3.86 0.89 -17.60
CA LYS A 181 2.87 0.26 -16.73
C LYS A 181 2.14 1.27 -15.88
N SER A 182 2.82 2.27 -15.35
CA SER A 182 2.17 3.32 -14.57
C SER A 182 1.15 4.10 -15.39
N TYR A 183 1.45 4.39 -16.66
CA TYR A 183 0.50 5.01 -17.58
C TYR A 183 -0.71 4.10 -17.84
N LYS A 184 -0.47 2.81 -18.15
CA LYS A 184 -1.54 1.83 -18.40
C LYS A 184 -2.48 1.67 -17.21
N LEU A 185 -1.94 1.48 -16.01
CA LEU A 185 -2.73 1.33 -14.79
C LEU A 185 -3.57 2.58 -14.50
N GLN A 186 -3.04 3.78 -14.75
CA GLN A 186 -3.82 5.02 -14.64
C GLN A 186 -4.99 5.05 -15.63
N LYS A 187 -4.76 4.75 -16.91
CA LYS A 187 -5.83 4.71 -17.92
C LYS A 187 -6.87 3.62 -17.61
N GLU A 188 -6.45 2.46 -17.12
CA GLU A 188 -7.35 1.37 -16.72
C GLU A 188 -8.15 1.72 -15.46
N PHE A 189 -7.52 2.36 -14.47
CA PHE A 189 -8.20 2.88 -13.29
C PHE A 189 -9.26 3.90 -13.68
N LEU A 190 -8.96 4.82 -14.60
CA LEU A 190 -9.93 5.83 -15.04
C LEU A 190 -11.17 5.20 -15.71
N LYS A 191 -11.03 4.05 -16.36
CA LYS A 191 -12.13 3.29 -16.98
C LYS A 191 -12.94 2.46 -15.97
N THR A 192 -12.26 1.72 -15.10
CA THR A 192 -12.90 0.72 -14.23
C THR A 192 -13.29 1.28 -12.86
N LYS A 193 -12.61 2.34 -12.41
CA LYS A 193 -12.65 2.87 -11.04
C LYS A 193 -12.26 1.87 -9.94
N ASN A 194 -11.69 0.73 -10.34
CA ASN A 194 -11.17 -0.29 -9.43
C ASN A 194 -9.67 -0.12 -9.28
N VAL A 195 -9.13 -0.42 -8.10
CA VAL A 195 -7.70 -0.34 -7.82
C VAL A 195 -6.91 -1.21 -8.80
N GLN A 196 -5.87 -0.61 -9.39
CA GLN A 196 -4.99 -1.25 -10.36
C GLN A 196 -3.62 -1.46 -9.77
N ILE A 197 -3.06 -2.66 -9.94
CA ILE A 197 -1.81 -3.06 -9.28
C ILE A 197 -0.95 -3.84 -10.29
N ASP A 198 0.32 -3.47 -10.38
CA ASP A 198 1.36 -4.23 -11.07
C ASP A 198 2.46 -4.60 -10.08
N ILE A 199 2.94 -5.85 -10.17
CA ILE A 199 4.03 -6.39 -9.38
C ILE A 199 5.04 -6.99 -10.35
N HIS A 200 6.31 -6.64 -10.21
CA HIS A 200 7.38 -7.20 -11.04
C HIS A 200 8.70 -7.27 -10.26
N ASN A 201 9.52 -8.26 -10.58
CA ASN A 201 10.87 -8.40 -10.02
C ASN A 201 11.90 -7.83 -11.00
N PHE A 202 12.87 -7.06 -10.50
CA PHE A 202 13.94 -6.51 -11.34
C PHE A 202 15.28 -6.37 -10.58
N ILE A 203 16.39 -6.55 -11.31
CA ILE A 203 17.73 -6.52 -10.72
C ILE A 203 18.37 -5.16 -10.97
N THR A 204 18.76 -4.47 -9.91
CA THR A 204 19.62 -3.28 -9.99
C THR A 204 21.10 -3.69 -9.98
N LYS A 205 22.01 -2.72 -10.11
CA LYS A 205 23.45 -2.98 -9.94
C LYS A 205 23.83 -3.58 -8.57
N ARG A 206 22.97 -3.44 -7.55
CA ARG A 206 23.30 -3.79 -6.16
C ARG A 206 22.29 -4.73 -5.51
N GLU A 207 21.03 -4.68 -5.92
CA GLU A 207 19.91 -5.29 -5.19
C GLU A 207 18.96 -6.04 -6.12
N ARG A 208 18.22 -6.97 -5.53
CA ARG A 208 17.13 -7.73 -6.16
C ARG A 208 15.81 -7.22 -5.58
N LEU A 209 15.10 -6.38 -6.33
CA LEU A 209 13.93 -5.65 -5.85
C LEU A 209 12.61 -6.16 -6.45
N THR A 210 11.58 -6.26 -5.63
CA THR A 210 10.20 -6.37 -6.10
C THR A 210 9.58 -4.98 -6.16
N GLY A 211 9.20 -4.56 -7.37
CA GLY A 211 8.50 -3.30 -7.63
C GLY A 211 6.99 -3.49 -7.62
N LEU A 212 6.29 -2.63 -6.89
CA LEU A 212 4.83 -2.53 -6.87
C LEU A 212 4.42 -1.15 -7.38
N THR A 213 3.49 -1.11 -8.33
CA THR A 213 2.79 0.12 -8.73
C THR A 213 1.32 -0.04 -8.45
N ILE A 214 0.76 0.83 -7.61
CA ILE A 214 -0.63 0.78 -7.16
C ILE A 214 -1.30 2.10 -7.55
N VAL A 215 -2.47 2.00 -8.18
CA VAL A 215 -3.27 3.15 -8.62
C VAL A 215 -4.67 3.03 -8.04
N GLY A 216 -5.12 4.08 -7.35
CA GLY A 216 -6.41 4.09 -6.65
C GLY A 216 -6.97 5.49 -6.44
N TYR A 217 -8.13 5.58 -5.79
CA TYR A 217 -8.63 6.86 -5.28
C TYR A 217 -7.84 7.27 -4.04
N TYR A 218 -7.39 8.53 -3.99
CA TYR A 218 -6.65 9.09 -2.85
C TYR A 218 -7.39 8.93 -1.50
N GLU A 219 -8.71 9.05 -1.50
CA GLU A 219 -9.55 8.86 -0.31
C GLU A 219 -9.53 7.41 0.21
N ASN A 220 -9.20 6.46 -0.66
CA ASN A 220 -9.31 5.02 -0.39
C ASN A 220 -7.96 4.32 -0.28
N VAL A 221 -6.86 4.91 -0.73
CA VAL A 221 -5.54 4.27 -0.73
C VAL A 221 -4.49 5.26 -0.26
N SER A 222 -3.66 4.86 0.70
CA SER A 222 -2.45 5.59 1.12
C SER A 222 -1.26 4.64 1.16
N LEU A 223 -0.05 5.20 1.12
CA LEU A 223 1.19 4.42 1.24
C LEU A 223 1.22 3.60 2.54
N ASP A 224 0.85 4.21 3.67
CA ASP A 224 0.83 3.51 4.96
C ASP A 224 -0.13 2.31 4.96
N ASP A 225 -1.33 2.49 4.40
CA ASP A 225 -2.30 1.39 4.29
C ASP A 225 -1.74 0.24 3.42
N VAL A 226 -1.01 0.57 2.34
CA VAL A 226 -0.36 -0.42 1.48
C VAL A 226 0.76 -1.15 2.23
N LEU A 227 1.58 -0.43 2.99
CA LEU A 227 2.69 -1.02 3.73
C LEU A 227 2.19 -1.98 4.82
N ASP A 228 1.13 -1.60 5.51
CA ASP A 228 0.44 -2.43 6.50
C ASP A 228 -0.17 -3.68 5.85
N ALA A 229 -0.88 -3.48 4.74
CA ALA A 229 -1.47 -4.58 3.96
C ALA A 229 -0.40 -5.57 3.47
N LEU A 230 0.75 -5.08 3.00
CA LEU A 230 1.87 -5.94 2.61
C LEU A 230 2.41 -6.72 3.81
N LYS A 231 2.60 -6.07 4.95
CA LYS A 231 3.12 -6.73 6.16
C LYS A 231 2.24 -7.90 6.59
N GLU A 232 0.93 -7.81 6.38
CA GLU A 232 0.00 -8.89 6.67
C GLU A 232 0.14 -10.10 5.75
N VAL A 233 0.41 -9.88 4.46
CA VAL A 233 0.46 -10.93 3.43
C VAL A 233 1.84 -11.59 3.34
N ILE A 234 2.89 -10.77 3.29
CA ILE A 234 4.25 -11.25 3.07
C ILE A 234 5.07 -11.35 4.36
N GLY A 235 4.57 -10.80 5.47
CA GLY A 235 5.29 -10.77 6.74
C GLY A 235 6.33 -9.65 6.78
N ASN A 236 7.53 -9.94 7.28
CA ASN A 236 8.62 -8.98 7.33
C ASN A 236 9.23 -8.78 5.94
N TYR A 237 9.49 -7.52 5.59
CA TYR A 237 10.14 -7.10 4.35
C TYR A 237 10.89 -5.79 4.59
N HIS A 238 11.85 -5.47 3.71
CA HIS A 238 12.57 -4.21 3.77
C HIS A 238 12.07 -3.25 2.69
N ARG A 239 11.69 -2.03 3.09
CA ARG A 239 11.37 -0.93 2.19
C ARG A 239 12.67 -0.29 1.70
N LYS A 240 12.88 -0.26 0.38
CA LYS A 240 14.10 0.29 -0.25
C LYS A 240 13.85 1.64 -0.91
N PHE A 241 12.73 1.75 -1.61
CA PHE A 241 12.33 2.99 -2.25
C PHE A 241 10.82 3.08 -2.31
N ASP A 242 10.30 4.30 -2.22
CA ASP A 242 8.90 4.59 -2.42
C ASP A 242 8.73 5.98 -3.03
N LYS A 243 7.62 6.14 -3.74
CA LYS A 243 7.19 7.43 -4.24
C LYS A 243 5.68 7.42 -4.44
N GLU A 244 5.01 8.42 -3.90
CA GLU A 244 3.62 8.69 -4.21
C GLU A 244 3.45 10.02 -4.94
N PHE A 245 2.39 10.10 -5.74
CA PHE A 245 1.89 11.35 -6.31
C PHE A 245 0.38 11.25 -6.54
N ILE A 246 -0.27 12.40 -6.52
CA ILE A 246 -1.72 12.53 -6.70
C ILE A 246 -1.97 13.35 -7.95
N THR A 247 -2.86 12.88 -8.82
CA THR A 247 -3.30 13.63 -9.99
C THR A 247 -4.39 14.63 -9.63
N ASP A 248 -4.64 15.63 -10.47
CA ASP A 248 -5.69 16.63 -10.26
C ASP A 248 -7.10 16.01 -10.15
N GLU A 249 -7.27 14.79 -10.65
CA GLU A 249 -8.51 14.01 -10.62
C GLU A 249 -8.69 13.20 -9.32
N GLY A 250 -7.80 13.39 -8.34
CA GLY A 250 -7.83 12.66 -7.06
C GLY A 250 -7.37 11.21 -7.14
N VAL A 251 -6.62 10.85 -8.19
CA VAL A 251 -6.03 9.51 -8.35
C VAL A 251 -4.65 9.50 -7.71
N ILE A 252 -4.43 8.58 -6.77
CA ILE A 252 -3.10 8.35 -6.19
C ILE A 252 -2.37 7.25 -6.97
N VAL A 253 -1.09 7.48 -7.22
CA VAL A 253 -0.16 6.48 -7.76
C VAL A 253 0.95 6.28 -6.75
N ILE A 254 1.03 5.07 -6.20
CA ILE A 254 2.06 4.65 -5.24
C ILE A 254 3.01 3.71 -5.97
N ARG A 255 4.30 4.04 -5.94
CA ARG A 255 5.37 3.14 -6.37
C ARG A 255 6.18 2.73 -5.16
N LEU A 256 6.38 1.44 -5.00
CA LEU A 256 7.12 0.87 -3.88
C LEU A 256 8.13 -0.15 -4.43
N GLU A 257 9.31 -0.17 -3.86
CA GLU A 257 10.34 -1.17 -4.14
C GLU A 257 10.80 -1.77 -2.81
N ILE A 258 10.68 -3.10 -2.72
CA ILE A 258 10.94 -3.86 -1.50
C ILE A 258 11.83 -5.07 -1.76
N THR A 259 12.41 -5.58 -0.69
CA THR A 259 13.02 -6.91 -0.61
C THR A 259 12.35 -7.73 0.47
N ASP A 260 12.47 -9.05 0.40
CA ASP A 260 12.12 -9.91 1.52
C ASP A 260 13.05 -9.67 2.73
N GLU A 261 12.79 -10.38 3.83
CA GLU A 261 13.62 -10.34 5.04
C GLU A 261 15.09 -10.75 4.80
N ASN A 262 15.40 -11.42 3.69
CA ASN A 262 16.73 -11.91 3.33
C ASN A 262 17.38 -11.10 2.19
N GLU A 263 16.87 -9.90 1.90
CA GLU A 263 17.38 -9.00 0.85
C GLU A 263 17.28 -9.57 -0.58
N ASN A 264 16.29 -10.44 -0.82
CA ASN A 264 15.96 -11.00 -2.13
C ASN A 264 14.60 -10.51 -2.64
N PHE A 265 14.27 -10.92 -3.87
CA PHE A 265 12.94 -10.75 -4.43
C PHE A 265 11.86 -11.43 -3.59
N ILE A 266 10.68 -10.82 -3.54
CA ILE A 266 9.47 -11.56 -3.23
C ILE A 266 9.24 -12.58 -4.35
N SER A 267 9.12 -13.84 -3.95
CA SER A 267 8.92 -14.96 -4.87
C SER A 267 7.64 -14.79 -5.71
N GLU A 268 7.72 -15.17 -6.99
CA GLU A 268 6.66 -14.92 -7.98
C GLU A 268 5.35 -15.64 -7.65
N ASP A 269 5.40 -16.78 -6.97
CA ASP A 269 4.23 -17.50 -6.46
C ASP A 269 3.40 -16.66 -5.46
N LYS A 270 4.02 -15.70 -4.77
CA LYS A 270 3.33 -14.77 -3.88
C LYS A 270 2.76 -13.55 -4.61
N HIS A 271 3.14 -13.28 -5.85
CA HIS A 271 2.69 -12.08 -6.56
C HIS A 271 1.17 -12.08 -6.76
N SER A 272 0.58 -13.20 -7.15
CA SER A 272 -0.88 -13.32 -7.31
C SER A 272 -1.61 -13.12 -5.98
N ILE A 273 -1.08 -13.68 -4.89
CA ILE A 273 -1.63 -13.52 -3.54
C ILE A 273 -1.63 -12.05 -3.14
N ILE A 274 -0.49 -11.36 -3.30
CA ILE A 274 -0.37 -9.93 -2.96
C ILE A 274 -1.31 -9.10 -3.82
N LEU A 275 -1.33 -9.34 -5.13
CA LEU A 275 -2.15 -8.59 -6.07
C LEU A 275 -3.64 -8.71 -5.73
N ASN A 276 -4.12 -9.94 -5.52
CA ASN A 276 -5.53 -10.18 -5.21
C ASN A 276 -5.89 -9.68 -3.81
N TYR A 277 -4.98 -9.83 -2.84
CA TYR A 277 -5.17 -9.31 -1.50
C TYR A 277 -5.34 -7.78 -1.50
N LEU A 278 -4.42 -7.06 -2.14
CA LEU A 278 -4.47 -5.59 -2.19
C LEU A 278 -5.70 -5.12 -2.99
N LYS A 279 -6.07 -5.79 -4.09
CA LYS A 279 -7.30 -5.47 -4.83
C LYS A 279 -8.55 -5.60 -3.97
N GLU A 280 -8.68 -6.70 -3.25
CA GLU A 280 -9.85 -6.93 -2.39
C GLU A 280 -9.85 -5.99 -1.18
N GLU A 281 -8.69 -5.76 -0.56
CA GLU A 281 -8.54 -4.81 0.55
C GLU A 281 -8.98 -3.41 0.12
N PHE A 282 -8.44 -2.88 -0.98
CA PHE A 282 -8.74 -1.52 -1.44
C PHE A 282 -9.99 -1.41 -2.33
N SER A 283 -10.81 -2.47 -2.43
CA SER A 283 -12.08 -2.45 -3.17
C SER A 283 -13.17 -1.61 -2.50
N LYS A 284 -13.05 -1.37 -1.18
CA LYS A 284 -14.05 -0.67 -0.36
C LYS A 284 -13.51 0.66 0.19
N PRO A 285 -14.39 1.64 0.48
CA PRO A 285 -13.98 2.88 1.13
C PRO A 285 -13.27 2.64 2.46
N LYS A 286 -12.26 3.46 2.77
CA LYS A 286 -11.41 3.36 3.97
C LYS A 286 -12.19 3.19 5.28
N GLU A 287 -13.30 3.90 5.43
CA GLU A 287 -14.21 3.81 6.60
C GLU A 287 -14.89 2.45 6.80
N LYS A 288 -15.01 1.66 5.73
CA LYS A 288 -15.52 0.28 5.75
C LYS A 288 -14.39 -0.74 5.96
N ARG A 289 -13.14 -0.37 5.65
CA ARG A 289 -11.91 -1.18 5.86
C ARG A 289 -11.43 -1.12 7.31
N LEU A 290 -11.43 0.07 7.91
CA LEU A 290 -10.96 0.37 9.27
C LEU A 290 -11.81 -0.22 10.42
N LYS A 291 -12.86 -1.00 10.13
CA LYS A 291 -13.72 -1.61 11.15
C LYS A 291 -13.32 -3.07 11.30
N PHE A 292 -12.21 -3.30 12.01
CA PHE A 292 -11.60 -4.61 12.10
C PHE A 292 -12.42 -5.59 12.96
N PHE A 293 -13.22 -5.10 13.91
CA PHE A 293 -14.08 -5.96 14.72
C PHE A 293 -15.43 -5.34 14.99
N LYS A 294 -16.36 -5.40 14.04
CA LYS A 294 -17.75 -5.37 14.47
C LYS A 294 -18.11 -6.72 15.09
N ILE A 295 -18.09 -6.82 16.42
CA ILE A 295 -18.69 -7.94 17.17
C ILE A 295 -20.21 -7.92 16.86
N ARG A 296 -20.56 -8.54 15.73
CA ARG A 296 -21.89 -8.56 15.12
C ARG A 296 -22.50 -9.93 15.32
N ALA A 297 -23.04 -10.17 16.51
CA ALA A 297 -24.26 -10.94 16.74
C ALA A 297 -24.40 -11.15 18.25
N GLY A 298 -25.61 -10.99 18.79
CA GLY A 298 -25.92 -11.32 20.19
C GLY A 298 -25.88 -10.16 21.18
N MET A 299 -25.10 -9.09 20.97
CA MET A 299 -24.86 -8.03 21.97
C MET A 299 -26.11 -7.29 22.47
N GLU A 300 -27.10 -7.03 21.60
CA GLU A 300 -28.38 -6.46 22.05
C GLU A 300 -29.20 -7.43 22.89
N LEU A 301 -29.20 -8.72 22.52
CA LEU A 301 -29.92 -9.76 23.25
C LEU A 301 -29.24 -10.04 24.60
N TYR A 302 -27.91 -10.12 24.59
CA TYR A 302 -27.05 -10.25 25.77
C TYR A 302 -27.23 -9.06 26.71
N GLY A 303 -27.22 -7.83 26.20
CA GLY A 303 -27.47 -6.64 27.01
C GLY A 303 -28.87 -6.60 27.64
N ARG A 304 -29.90 -7.08 26.91
CA ARG A 304 -31.27 -7.18 27.44
C ARG A 304 -31.43 -8.24 28.54
N ILE A 305 -30.58 -9.27 28.58
CA ILE A 305 -30.62 -10.35 29.58
C ILE A 305 -29.67 -10.04 30.74
N LEU A 306 -28.42 -9.68 30.45
CA LEU A 306 -27.37 -9.47 31.45
C LEU A 306 -27.62 -8.23 32.30
N ILE A 307 -28.07 -7.10 31.73
CA ILE A 307 -28.25 -5.88 32.53
C ILE A 307 -29.32 -6.06 33.61
N PRO A 308 -30.52 -6.62 33.33
CA PRO A 308 -31.48 -6.95 34.38
C PRO A 308 -30.93 -7.95 35.42
N TYR A 309 -30.14 -8.93 34.98
CA TYR A 309 -29.50 -9.88 35.90
C TYR A 309 -28.51 -9.17 36.83
N LEU A 310 -27.65 -8.30 36.31
CA LEU A 310 -26.70 -7.52 37.09
C LEU A 310 -27.41 -6.55 38.06
N ILE A 311 -28.51 -5.93 37.65
CA ILE A 311 -29.35 -5.12 38.55
C ILE A 311 -29.86 -5.99 39.71
N SER A 312 -30.44 -7.15 39.41
CA SER A 312 -30.96 -8.09 40.42
C SER A 312 -29.85 -8.55 41.37
N GLU A 313 -28.63 -8.76 40.86
CA GLU A 313 -27.47 -9.16 41.65
C GLU A 313 -27.01 -8.04 42.59
N VAL A 314 -26.97 -6.79 42.12
CA VAL A 314 -26.66 -5.62 42.97
C VAL A 314 -27.70 -5.47 44.07
N GLU A 315 -28.99 -5.61 43.75
CA GLU A 315 -30.08 -5.53 44.74
C GLU A 315 -30.00 -6.65 45.79
N ARG A 316 -29.54 -7.84 45.39
CA ARG A 316 -29.37 -8.99 46.28
C ARG A 316 -28.13 -8.90 47.16
N THR A 317 -27.00 -8.46 46.59
CA THR A 317 -25.68 -8.55 47.23
C THR A 317 -25.17 -7.22 47.79
N ASN A 318 -25.78 -6.10 47.40
CA ASN A 318 -25.29 -4.74 47.64
C ASN A 318 -23.87 -4.46 47.12
N ILE A 319 -23.37 -5.29 46.19
CA ILE A 319 -22.06 -5.12 45.55
C ILE A 319 -22.29 -4.59 44.15
N SER A 320 -21.77 -3.40 43.86
CA SER A 320 -21.82 -2.79 42.54
C SER A 320 -21.17 -3.70 41.49
N GLN A 321 -21.68 -3.71 40.27
CA GLN A 321 -21.16 -4.52 39.18
C GLN A 321 -20.67 -3.63 38.04
N MET A 322 -19.64 -4.08 37.34
CA MET A 322 -19.28 -3.56 36.02
C MET A 322 -19.18 -4.68 35.00
N LEU A 323 -19.50 -4.34 33.76
CA LEU A 323 -19.37 -5.20 32.60
C LEU A 323 -18.66 -4.40 31.51
N ILE A 324 -17.56 -4.94 31.00
CA ILE A 324 -16.74 -4.30 29.96
C ILE A 324 -16.79 -5.15 28.71
N LEU A 325 -17.41 -4.62 27.66
CA LEU A 325 -17.57 -5.33 26.41
C LEU A 325 -16.78 -4.61 25.30
N PRO A 326 -15.86 -5.29 24.59
CA PRO A 326 -15.32 -4.71 23.36
C PRO A 326 -16.45 -4.54 22.33
N GLU A 327 -16.48 -3.39 21.65
CA GLU A 327 -17.39 -3.13 20.52
C GLU A 327 -16.66 -3.22 19.18
N ASP A 328 -15.48 -2.59 19.11
CA ASP A 328 -14.59 -2.56 17.95
C ASP A 328 -13.15 -2.50 18.43
N ILE A 329 -12.26 -3.20 17.74
CA ILE A 329 -10.83 -3.14 17.98
C ILE A 329 -10.20 -2.83 16.62
N ASP A 330 -9.10 -2.11 16.59
CA ASP A 330 -8.27 -1.87 15.42
C ASP A 330 -6.82 -1.98 15.91
N THR A 331 -5.89 -2.10 14.98
CA THR A 331 -4.45 -1.98 15.16
C THR A 331 -4.04 -0.86 16.13
N ASN A 332 -4.73 0.29 16.09
CA ASN A 332 -4.34 1.48 16.86
C ASN A 332 -5.35 1.88 17.94
N ARG A 333 -6.56 1.31 17.97
CA ARG A 333 -7.66 1.80 18.80
C ARG A 333 -8.53 0.66 19.31
N ILE A 334 -9.10 0.85 20.49
CA ILE A 334 -10.13 -0.04 21.03
C ILE A 334 -11.35 0.79 21.47
N ASP A 335 -12.51 0.39 20.97
CA ASP A 335 -13.81 0.92 21.34
C ASP A 335 -14.50 -0.07 22.28
N LEU A 336 -14.92 0.41 23.45
CA LEU A 336 -15.49 -0.39 24.53
C LEU A 336 -16.89 0.12 24.89
N ARG A 337 -17.75 -0.80 25.31
CA ARG A 337 -19.00 -0.52 26.01
C ARG A 337 -18.84 -0.89 27.47
N LEU A 338 -18.95 0.12 28.33
CA LEU A 338 -18.95 -0.04 29.78
C LEU A 338 -20.38 0.05 30.30
N PHE A 339 -20.78 -0.94 31.08
CA PHE A 339 -21.97 -0.86 31.92
C PHE A 339 -21.56 -0.85 33.38
N LEU A 340 -22.01 0.15 34.13
CA LEU A 340 -21.85 0.24 35.58
C LEU A 340 -23.23 0.12 36.21
N ILE A 341 -23.38 -0.81 37.13
CA ILE A 341 -24.58 -0.99 37.94
C ILE A 341 -24.16 -0.72 39.38
N LEU A 342 -24.39 0.51 39.84
CA LEU A 342 -23.91 1.01 41.11
C LEU A 342 -25.01 0.96 42.17
N HIS A 343 -24.70 0.39 43.33
CA HIS A 343 -25.57 0.48 44.50
C HIS A 343 -25.65 1.93 44.99
N SER A 344 -26.73 2.29 45.69
CA SER A 344 -26.99 3.65 46.22
C SER A 344 -25.82 4.27 46.99
N ASN A 345 -25.05 3.45 47.72
CA ASN A 345 -23.88 3.88 48.50
C ASN A 345 -22.63 4.19 47.66
N GLU A 346 -22.59 3.74 46.41
CA GLU A 346 -21.44 3.87 45.48
C GLU A 346 -21.84 4.69 44.24
N ARG A 347 -22.95 5.45 44.32
CA ARG A 347 -23.42 6.31 43.23
C ARG A 347 -22.36 7.35 42.90
N CYS A 348 -22.19 7.59 41.61
CA CYS A 348 -21.21 8.55 41.14
C CYS A 348 -21.84 9.72 40.38
N ASN A 349 -21.17 10.86 40.47
CA ASN A 349 -21.47 12.03 39.67
C ASN A 349 -20.94 11.82 38.24
N GLU A 350 -21.77 12.14 37.25
CA GLU A 350 -21.44 11.97 35.83
C GLU A 350 -20.16 12.71 35.44
N ASN A 351 -20.00 13.98 35.86
CA ASN A 351 -18.84 14.78 35.50
C ASN A 351 -17.55 14.20 36.09
N VAL A 352 -17.61 13.71 37.34
CA VAL A 352 -16.47 13.07 38.00
C VAL A 352 -16.05 11.80 37.24
N LEU A 353 -17.02 10.95 36.88
CA LEU A 353 -16.73 9.74 36.09
C LEU A 353 -16.12 10.08 34.72
N ILE A 354 -16.68 11.07 34.04
CA ILE A 354 -16.21 11.53 32.73
C ILE A 354 -14.78 12.06 32.82
N GLU A 355 -14.48 12.89 33.82
CA GLU A 355 -13.13 13.44 34.03
C GLU A 355 -12.11 12.37 34.41
N THR A 356 -12.47 11.42 35.29
CA THR A 356 -11.59 10.31 35.66
C THR A 356 -11.26 9.42 34.46
N LEU A 357 -12.25 9.10 33.62
CA LEU A 357 -12.02 8.31 32.41
C LEU A 357 -11.11 9.04 31.41
N LYS A 358 -11.35 10.34 31.18
CA LYS A 358 -10.50 11.17 30.30
C LYS A 358 -9.07 11.28 30.81
N LYS A 359 -8.88 11.47 32.11
CA LYS A 359 -7.56 11.53 32.76
C LYS A 359 -6.77 10.23 32.52
N ASN A 360 -7.47 9.09 32.53
CA ASN A 360 -6.91 7.77 32.25
C ASN A 360 -6.93 7.39 30.76
N LYS A 361 -6.92 8.39 29.87
CA LYS A 361 -6.77 8.27 28.40
C LYS A 361 -7.97 7.70 27.65
N PHE A 362 -9.14 7.57 28.27
CA PHE A 362 -10.36 7.16 27.59
C PHE A 362 -11.15 8.36 27.06
N SER A 363 -11.47 8.32 25.77
CA SER A 363 -12.43 9.24 25.14
C SER A 363 -13.84 8.68 25.26
N ILE A 364 -14.82 9.54 25.57
CA ILE A 364 -16.22 9.14 25.71
C ILE A 364 -16.97 9.48 24.43
N LEU A 365 -17.56 8.44 23.81
CA LEU A 365 -18.33 8.54 22.59
C LEU A 365 -19.82 8.79 22.88
N SER A 366 -20.35 8.13 23.91
CA SER A 366 -21.73 8.33 24.39
C SER A 366 -21.84 8.00 25.88
N PHE A 367 -22.81 8.62 26.54
CA PHE A 367 -23.04 8.45 27.97
C PHE A 367 -24.54 8.47 28.26
N GLU A 368 -25.04 7.45 28.95
CA GLU A 368 -26.40 7.38 29.48
C GLU A 368 -26.35 7.04 30.97
N ASN A 369 -27.15 7.72 31.78
CA ASN A 369 -27.27 7.45 33.21
C ASN A 369 -28.74 7.41 33.59
N LYS A 370 -29.15 6.33 34.27
CA LYS A 370 -30.53 6.09 34.68
C LYS A 370 -30.56 5.65 36.14
N LEU A 371 -31.37 6.33 36.95
CA LEU A 371 -31.65 5.93 38.32
C LEU A 371 -32.86 4.98 38.36
N ARG A 372 -32.71 3.84 39.03
CA ARG A 372 -33.76 2.84 39.25
C ARG A 372 -33.77 2.42 40.71
N GLY A 373 -34.67 3.01 41.50
CA GLY A 373 -34.78 2.71 42.93
C GLY A 373 -33.45 2.96 43.66
N ASN A 374 -32.87 1.90 44.23
CA ASN A 374 -31.59 1.94 44.96
C ASN A 374 -30.36 1.72 44.07
N VAL A 375 -30.54 1.61 42.75
CA VAL A 375 -29.47 1.33 41.80
C VAL A 375 -29.33 2.48 40.80
N GLN A 376 -28.10 2.80 40.43
CA GLN A 376 -27.76 3.69 39.33
C GLN A 376 -27.17 2.85 38.20
N VAL A 377 -27.73 2.97 36.99
CA VAL A 377 -27.27 2.25 35.80
C VAL A 377 -26.64 3.26 34.86
N ILE A 378 -25.35 3.13 34.62
CA ILE A 378 -24.58 3.97 33.71
C ILE A 378 -24.14 3.12 32.55
N HIS A 379 -24.35 3.62 31.34
CA HIS A 379 -23.89 3.03 30.09
C HIS A 379 -23.01 4.05 29.39
N VAL A 380 -21.75 3.67 29.16
CA VAL A 380 -20.76 4.53 28.52
C VAL A 380 -20.16 3.81 27.33
N LYS A 381 -20.08 4.49 26.20
CA LYS A 381 -19.23 4.06 25.09
C LYS A 381 -17.90 4.81 25.16
N LEU A 382 -16.82 4.06 25.16
CA LEU A 382 -15.46 4.54 25.34
C LEU A 382 -14.63 4.20 24.12
N SER A 383 -13.60 4.99 23.88
CA SER A 383 -12.58 4.75 22.86
C SER A 383 -11.22 5.12 23.40
N THR A 384 -10.19 4.34 23.12
CA THR A 384 -8.81 4.71 23.46
C THR A 384 -7.83 4.22 22.41
N LEU A 385 -6.73 4.95 22.26
CA LEU A 385 -5.60 4.51 21.43
C LEU A 385 -4.76 3.49 22.19
N LEU A 386 -4.41 2.39 21.50
CA LEU A 386 -3.66 1.28 22.06
C LEU A 386 -2.20 1.67 22.38
N GLU A 387 -1.64 2.66 21.67
CA GLU A 387 -0.28 3.19 21.93
C GLU A 387 -0.07 3.74 23.35
N ASN A 388 -1.16 4.07 24.07
CA ASN A 388 -1.11 4.54 25.44
C ASN A 388 -0.90 3.40 26.47
N PHE A 389 -0.89 2.15 26.02
CA PHE A 389 -0.89 0.95 26.86
C PHE A 389 0.13 -0.06 26.34
N GLU A 390 0.70 -0.89 27.23
CA GLU A 390 1.69 -1.90 26.80
C GLU A 390 1.01 -3.07 26.07
N ASN A 391 -0.21 -3.42 26.48
CA ASN A 391 -1.03 -4.47 25.87
C ASN A 391 -2.54 -4.24 26.12
N GLU A 392 -3.38 -5.10 25.52
CA GLU A 392 -4.84 -5.04 25.68
C GLU A 392 -5.30 -5.28 27.13
N ILE A 393 -4.58 -6.07 27.93
CA ILE A 393 -4.90 -6.32 29.35
C ILE A 393 -4.80 -5.00 30.15
N ASP A 394 -3.78 -4.19 29.84
CA ASP A 394 -3.56 -2.92 30.53
C ASP A 394 -4.66 -1.90 30.28
N VAL A 395 -5.31 -1.95 29.12
CA VAL A 395 -6.52 -1.15 28.85
C VAL A 395 -7.61 -1.49 29.86
N TYR A 396 -7.91 -2.79 30.02
CA TYR A 396 -8.94 -3.24 30.95
C TYR A 396 -8.58 -2.97 32.42
N ASN A 397 -7.31 -3.17 32.79
CA ASN A 397 -6.81 -2.88 34.13
C ASN A 397 -6.89 -1.38 34.46
N SER A 398 -6.52 -0.52 33.51
CA SER A 398 -6.62 0.94 33.65
C SER A 398 -8.07 1.40 33.78
N LEU A 399 -8.97 0.81 32.99
CA LEU A 399 -10.40 1.10 33.09
C LEU A 399 -10.95 0.68 34.46
N LYS A 400 -10.66 -0.55 34.90
CA LYS A 400 -11.04 -1.04 36.24
C LYS A 400 -10.54 -0.14 37.35
N LYS A 401 -9.26 0.26 37.30
CA LYS A 401 -8.67 1.19 38.27
C LYS A 401 -9.39 2.53 38.29
N SER A 402 -9.69 3.09 37.11
CA SER A 402 -10.44 4.35 36.96
C SER A 402 -11.83 4.27 37.62
N ILE A 403 -12.51 3.13 37.48
CA ILE A 403 -13.81 2.93 38.10
C ILE A 403 -13.69 2.66 39.61
N SER A 404 -12.66 1.93 40.05
CA SER A 404 -12.40 1.67 41.48
C SER A 404 -12.05 2.94 42.27
N GLU A 405 -11.52 3.99 41.63
CA GLU A 405 -11.34 5.32 42.25
C GLU A 405 -12.68 5.97 42.64
N ILE A 406 -13.78 5.56 41.99
CA ILE A 406 -15.11 6.15 42.14
C ILE A 406 -16.02 5.22 42.96
N ALA A 407 -15.99 3.92 42.67
CA ALA A 407 -16.79 2.90 43.31
C ALA A 407 -15.88 1.83 43.93
N SER A 408 -15.69 1.90 45.24
CA SER A 408 -14.69 1.11 45.96
C SER A 408 -15.01 -0.38 46.01
N LYS A 409 -16.30 -0.72 46.05
CA LYS A 409 -16.82 -2.10 46.06
C LYS A 409 -17.49 -2.44 44.75
N ILE A 410 -16.71 -2.49 43.68
CA ILE A 410 -17.18 -2.90 42.36
C ILE A 410 -16.60 -4.25 41.94
N ARG A 411 -17.47 -5.14 41.47
CA ARG A 411 -17.09 -6.43 40.90
C ARG A 411 -17.09 -6.32 39.38
N ASP A 412 -15.99 -6.75 38.78
CA ASP A 412 -15.91 -6.99 37.34
C ASP A 412 -16.57 -8.34 37.02
N PHE A 413 -17.67 -8.31 36.28
CA PHE A 413 -18.50 -9.51 36.07
C PHE A 413 -17.78 -10.58 35.23
N ASP A 414 -16.96 -10.17 34.26
CA ASP A 414 -16.39 -11.01 33.21
C ASP A 414 -14.85 -11.00 33.15
N GLU A 415 -14.19 -10.43 34.17
CA GLU A 415 -12.73 -10.36 34.28
C GLU A 415 -12.03 -11.71 34.07
N GLY A 416 -12.51 -12.77 34.72
CA GLY A 416 -11.91 -14.09 34.61
C GLY A 416 -11.93 -14.62 33.17
N ILE A 417 -13.06 -14.48 32.49
CA ILE A 417 -13.23 -14.92 31.08
C ILE A 417 -12.34 -14.08 30.16
N ARG A 418 -12.30 -12.75 30.37
CA ARG A 418 -11.51 -11.84 29.57
C ARG A 418 -10.01 -12.10 29.70
N ASN A 419 -9.50 -12.29 30.92
CA ASN A 419 -8.09 -12.61 31.14
C ASN A 419 -7.70 -13.95 30.52
N LEU A 420 -8.56 -14.98 30.65
CA LEU A 420 -8.35 -16.28 30.02
C LEU A 420 -8.31 -16.17 28.48
N ASN A 421 -9.20 -15.38 27.87
CA ASN A 421 -9.21 -15.18 26.43
C ASN A 421 -7.93 -14.51 25.93
N VAL A 422 -7.43 -13.49 26.64
CA VAL A 422 -6.19 -12.80 26.25
C VAL A 422 -4.97 -13.72 26.42
N GLN A 423 -4.89 -14.46 27.54
CA GLN A 423 -3.82 -15.46 27.72
C GLN A 423 -3.84 -16.50 26.60
N LYS A 424 -5.02 -17.03 26.26
CA LYS A 424 -5.18 -18.01 25.18
C LYS A 424 -4.81 -17.44 23.81
N LEU A 425 -5.10 -16.16 23.54
CA LEU A 425 -4.66 -15.48 22.32
C LEU A 425 -3.12 -15.45 22.23
N TYR A 426 -2.43 -15.09 23.31
CA TYR A 426 -0.97 -15.09 23.33
C TYR A 426 -0.38 -16.49 23.13
N GLU A 427 -0.94 -17.52 23.76
CA GLU A 427 -0.54 -18.92 23.53
C GLU A 427 -0.72 -19.32 22.05
N VAL A 428 -1.86 -18.97 21.43
CA VAL A 428 -2.11 -19.21 20.01
C VAL A 428 -1.09 -18.49 19.12
N MET A 429 -0.75 -17.24 19.44
CA MET A 429 0.26 -16.47 18.72
C MET A 429 1.64 -17.12 18.81
N GLU A 430 2.03 -17.61 19.98
CA GLU A 430 3.28 -18.36 20.17
C GLU A 430 3.32 -19.66 19.36
N ILE A 431 2.23 -20.43 19.35
CA ILE A 431 2.13 -21.69 18.60
C ILE A 431 2.27 -21.46 17.08
N LEU A 432 1.62 -20.41 16.57
CA LEU A 432 1.63 -20.09 15.14
C LEU A 432 2.94 -19.41 14.70
N GLY A 433 3.57 -18.64 15.58
CA GLY A 433 4.80 -17.88 15.30
C GLY A 433 4.67 -17.09 14.01
N ASN A 434 5.69 -17.14 13.15
CA ASN A 434 5.73 -16.38 11.90
C ASN A 434 4.93 -17.01 10.75
N LYS A 435 4.21 -18.12 10.98
CA LYS A 435 3.45 -18.81 9.91
C LYS A 435 2.22 -18.03 9.47
N VAL A 436 1.66 -17.24 10.38
CA VAL A 436 0.48 -16.39 10.16
C VAL A 436 0.79 -15.05 10.82
N SER A 437 0.47 -13.93 10.16
CA SER A 437 0.70 -12.62 10.76
C SER A 437 -0.17 -12.44 12.01
N GLU A 438 0.39 -11.80 13.05
CA GLU A 438 -0.31 -11.52 14.31
C GLU A 438 -1.70 -10.89 14.10
N ARG A 439 -1.79 -9.99 13.12
CA ARG A 439 -3.04 -9.32 12.77
C ARG A 439 -4.10 -10.29 12.26
N ILE A 440 -3.74 -11.25 11.39
CA ILE A 440 -4.65 -12.30 10.93
C ILE A 440 -5.03 -13.24 12.08
N ILE A 441 -4.09 -13.57 12.97
CA ILE A 441 -4.35 -14.40 14.15
C ILE A 441 -5.42 -13.73 15.02
N LYS A 442 -5.19 -12.47 15.44
CA LYS A 442 -6.14 -11.68 16.23
C LYS A 442 -7.50 -11.58 15.53
N ARG A 443 -7.50 -11.34 14.22
CA ARG A 443 -8.71 -11.25 13.40
C ARG A 443 -9.55 -12.51 13.47
N LEU A 444 -8.94 -13.66 13.21
CA LEU A 444 -9.64 -14.94 13.23
C LEU A 444 -10.05 -15.30 14.65
N PHE A 445 -9.15 -15.18 15.63
CA PHE A 445 -9.39 -15.52 17.04
C PHE A 445 -10.61 -14.80 17.62
N TYR A 446 -10.72 -13.49 17.42
CA TYR A 446 -11.82 -12.71 17.96
C TYR A 446 -13.14 -12.88 17.20
N GLN A 447 -13.13 -13.44 15.99
CA GLN A 447 -14.35 -13.80 15.26
C GLN A 447 -14.95 -15.16 15.66
N TYR A 448 -14.24 -15.98 16.44
CA TYR A 448 -14.87 -17.14 17.09
C TYR A 448 -15.94 -16.69 18.10
N ASP A 449 -16.91 -17.56 18.36
CA ASP A 449 -17.84 -17.36 19.47
C ASP A 449 -17.11 -17.50 20.83
N ASP A 450 -17.55 -16.76 21.85
CA ASP A 450 -16.95 -16.81 23.20
C ASP A 450 -16.96 -18.22 23.79
N ILE A 451 -18.04 -18.99 23.56
CA ILE A 451 -18.15 -20.36 24.06
C ILE A 451 -17.11 -21.25 23.39
N LEU A 452 -16.86 -21.07 22.09
CA LEU A 452 -15.82 -21.81 21.37
C LEU A 452 -14.42 -21.44 21.85
N ARG A 453 -14.13 -20.14 22.02
CA ARG A 453 -12.85 -19.69 22.57
C ARG A 453 -12.58 -20.27 23.95
N LEU A 454 -13.60 -20.38 24.80
CA LEU A 454 -13.45 -20.94 26.14
C LEU A 454 -13.25 -22.45 26.14
N ASN A 455 -14.00 -23.19 25.31
CA ASN A 455 -14.02 -24.66 25.32
C ASN A 455 -12.87 -25.32 24.54
N LEU A 456 -12.32 -24.65 23.53
CA LEU A 456 -11.19 -25.15 22.75
C LEU A 456 -9.86 -24.81 23.43
N SER A 457 -8.88 -25.70 23.31
CA SER A 457 -7.50 -25.43 23.72
C SER A 457 -6.80 -24.45 22.75
N ALA A 458 -5.71 -23.83 23.19
CA ALA A 458 -4.91 -22.95 22.32
C ALA A 458 -4.40 -23.69 21.06
N ASN A 459 -4.02 -24.97 21.19
CA ASN A 459 -3.59 -25.79 20.05
C ASN A 459 -4.71 -26.00 19.02
N GLU A 460 -5.92 -26.34 19.47
CA GLU A 460 -7.07 -26.52 18.56
C GLU A 460 -7.40 -25.22 17.82
N ILE A 461 -7.41 -24.09 18.54
CA ILE A 461 -7.66 -22.78 17.92
C ILE A 461 -6.54 -22.43 16.93
N ALA A 462 -5.28 -22.70 17.27
CA ALA A 462 -4.15 -22.46 16.38
C ALA A 462 -4.25 -23.31 15.09
N GLU A 463 -4.63 -24.59 15.19
CA GLU A 463 -4.86 -25.45 14.03
C GLU A 463 -5.97 -24.92 13.12
N GLU A 464 -7.11 -24.51 13.69
CA GLU A 464 -8.22 -23.95 12.92
C GLU A 464 -7.89 -22.59 12.28
N ILE A 465 -7.13 -21.73 12.97
CA ILE A 465 -6.64 -20.46 12.41
C ILE A 465 -5.68 -20.72 11.25
N LYS A 466 -4.74 -21.65 11.41
CA LYS A 466 -3.81 -22.04 10.34
C LYS A 466 -4.55 -22.61 9.13
N PHE A 467 -5.56 -23.44 9.37
CA PHE A 467 -6.42 -23.99 8.32
C PHE A 467 -7.20 -22.89 7.59
N SER A 468 -7.82 -21.98 8.33
CA SER A 468 -8.52 -20.82 7.77
C SER A 468 -7.59 -19.95 6.92
N TYR A 469 -6.36 -19.69 7.39
CA TYR A 469 -5.36 -18.95 6.63
C TYR A 469 -4.90 -19.68 5.36
N THR A 470 -4.81 -21.01 5.40
CA THR A 470 -4.49 -21.84 4.22
C THR A 470 -5.59 -21.73 3.17
N LEU A 471 -6.86 -21.80 3.57
CA LEU A 471 -8.00 -21.61 2.67
C LEU A 471 -8.02 -20.20 2.06
N LEU A 472 -7.71 -19.18 2.85
CA LEU A 472 -7.60 -17.80 2.38
C LEU A 472 -6.52 -17.66 1.32
N THR A 473 -5.30 -18.10 1.61
CA THR A 473 -4.14 -17.98 0.70
C THR A 473 -4.33 -18.77 -0.60
N ARG A 474 -4.96 -19.96 -0.54
CA ARG A 474 -5.32 -20.74 -1.73
C ARG A 474 -6.43 -20.10 -2.57
N PHE A 475 -7.42 -19.48 -1.92
CA PHE A 475 -8.42 -18.70 -2.63
C PHE A 475 -7.75 -17.50 -3.31
N LEU A 476 -6.91 -16.74 -2.60
CA LEU A 476 -6.20 -15.60 -3.15
C LEU A 476 -5.27 -15.96 -4.32
N SER A 477 -4.68 -17.17 -4.33
CA SER A 477 -3.82 -17.60 -5.43
C SER A 477 -4.57 -18.09 -6.67
N THR A 478 -5.82 -18.54 -6.52
CA THR A 478 -6.60 -19.17 -7.62
C THR A 478 -7.86 -18.43 -8.03
N GLU A 479 -8.38 -17.55 -7.17
CA GLU A 479 -9.69 -16.89 -7.23
C GLU A 479 -10.89 -17.86 -7.39
N LYS A 480 -10.68 -19.15 -7.14
CA LYS A 480 -11.71 -20.19 -7.19
C LYS A 480 -12.17 -20.53 -5.79
N THR A 481 -13.43 -20.95 -5.68
CA THR A 481 -13.95 -21.44 -4.39
C THR A 481 -13.12 -22.64 -3.93
N ILE A 482 -12.62 -22.57 -2.69
CA ILE A 482 -11.81 -23.63 -2.09
C ILE A 482 -12.64 -24.41 -1.08
N TYR A 483 -12.49 -25.73 -1.12
CA TYR A 483 -13.15 -26.66 -0.22
C TYR A 483 -12.10 -27.61 0.36
N GLU A 484 -11.97 -27.68 1.68
CA GLU A 484 -11.07 -28.64 2.34
C GLU A 484 -11.67 -29.19 3.62
N VAL A 485 -11.09 -30.29 4.09
CA VAL A 485 -11.46 -30.91 5.37
C VAL A 485 -10.21 -31.04 6.24
N LEU A 486 -10.29 -30.51 7.46
CA LEU A 486 -9.32 -30.73 8.52
C LEU A 486 -9.88 -31.77 9.49
N SER A 487 -9.08 -32.80 9.79
CA SER A 487 -9.36 -33.75 10.87
C SER A 487 -8.66 -33.28 12.13
N SER A 488 -9.42 -32.80 13.10
CA SER A 488 -8.92 -32.47 14.45
C SER A 488 -9.18 -33.63 15.40
N GLU A 489 -8.70 -33.53 16.65
CA GLU A 489 -8.95 -34.55 17.67
C GLU A 489 -10.44 -34.72 18.00
N ARG A 490 -11.20 -33.61 18.05
CA ARG A 490 -12.61 -33.58 18.48
C ARG A 490 -13.61 -33.50 17.32
N PHE A 491 -13.23 -32.85 16.23
CA PHE A 491 -14.12 -32.52 15.12
C PHE A 491 -13.53 -32.88 13.77
N TYR A 492 -14.42 -33.16 12.82
CA TYR A 492 -14.15 -32.96 11.41
C TYR A 492 -14.58 -31.57 11.02
N ILE A 493 -13.68 -30.83 10.38
CA ILE A 493 -13.87 -29.42 10.09
C ILE A 493 -13.87 -29.23 8.58
N VAL A 494 -15.00 -28.82 8.04
CA VAL A 494 -15.11 -28.46 6.62
C VAL A 494 -14.90 -26.96 6.49
N GLY A 495 -13.91 -26.60 5.68
CA GLY A 495 -13.60 -25.23 5.35
C GLY A 495 -14.01 -24.89 3.92
N ILE A 496 -14.65 -23.73 3.76
CA ILE A 496 -15.06 -23.19 2.47
C ILE A 496 -14.55 -21.75 2.37
N SER A 497 -13.78 -21.41 1.35
CA SER A 497 -13.34 -20.04 1.08
C SER A 497 -13.91 -19.54 -0.24
N LYS A 498 -14.64 -18.42 -0.19
CA LYS A 498 -15.39 -17.85 -1.31
C LYS A 498 -15.54 -16.33 -1.17
N LYS A 499 -15.86 -15.60 -2.25
CA LYS A 499 -16.28 -14.20 -2.15
C LYS A 499 -17.47 -14.07 -1.19
N ARG A 500 -17.40 -13.12 -0.27
CA ARG A 500 -18.37 -12.96 0.83
C ARG A 500 -19.81 -12.78 0.35
N GLU A 501 -19.98 -12.06 -0.76
CA GLU A 501 -21.29 -11.79 -1.37
C GLU A 501 -21.94 -13.03 -1.99
N GLU A 502 -21.15 -14.05 -2.30
CA GLU A 502 -21.62 -15.30 -2.91
C GLU A 502 -21.88 -16.42 -1.89
N ILE A 503 -21.74 -16.11 -0.59
CA ILE A 503 -21.97 -17.04 0.51
C ILE A 503 -23.41 -16.93 0.98
N ASP A 504 -24.17 -17.98 0.68
CA ASP A 504 -25.51 -18.21 1.23
C ASP A 504 -25.42 -19.23 2.37
N ILE A 505 -25.50 -18.72 3.60
CA ILE A 505 -25.33 -19.51 4.83
C ILE A 505 -26.48 -20.49 5.00
N GLU A 506 -27.72 -20.06 4.73
CA GLU A 506 -28.89 -20.92 4.88
C GLU A 506 -28.80 -22.09 3.92
N LYS A 507 -28.43 -21.82 2.66
CA LYS A 507 -28.19 -22.88 1.68
C LYS A 507 -27.09 -23.83 2.16
N ILE A 508 -25.95 -23.33 2.62
CA ILE A 508 -24.85 -24.18 3.11
C ILE A 508 -25.28 -25.03 4.30
N LEU A 509 -25.95 -24.46 5.31
CA LEU A 509 -26.40 -25.21 6.49
C LEU A 509 -27.47 -26.25 6.12
N ASN A 510 -28.37 -25.92 5.20
CA ASN A 510 -29.40 -26.84 4.71
C ASN A 510 -28.80 -28.04 3.97
N LEU A 511 -27.66 -27.89 3.27
CA LEU A 511 -26.96 -29.03 2.65
C LEU A 511 -26.60 -30.12 3.65
N PHE A 512 -26.36 -29.76 4.90
CA PHE A 512 -25.97 -30.68 5.95
C PHE A 512 -27.12 -31.07 6.90
N ASN A 513 -28.37 -30.69 6.60
CA ASN A 513 -29.59 -31.13 7.31
C ASN A 513 -29.49 -31.10 8.86
N GLY A 514 -28.88 -30.05 9.43
CA GLY A 514 -28.75 -29.89 10.88
C GLY A 514 -27.71 -30.79 11.56
N LYS A 515 -26.88 -31.51 10.79
CA LYS A 515 -25.78 -32.35 11.30
C LYS A 515 -24.54 -31.55 11.72
N VAL A 516 -24.51 -30.25 11.44
CA VAL A 516 -23.43 -29.33 11.83
C VAL A 516 -23.52 -29.07 13.33
N HIS A 517 -22.46 -29.38 14.06
CA HIS A 517 -22.38 -29.14 15.51
C HIS A 517 -22.25 -27.65 15.82
N SER A 518 -21.36 -26.97 15.11
CA SER A 518 -21.20 -25.52 15.17
C SER A 518 -20.64 -25.00 13.85
N PHE A 519 -20.87 -23.74 13.57
CA PHE A 519 -20.26 -23.08 12.42
C PHE A 519 -19.71 -21.71 12.78
N SER A 520 -18.73 -21.27 12.03
CA SER A 520 -18.13 -19.94 12.12
C SER A 520 -17.97 -19.39 10.72
N ILE A 521 -18.15 -18.09 10.57
CA ILE A 521 -17.91 -17.41 9.29
C ILE A 521 -16.96 -16.28 9.57
N PHE A 522 -15.79 -16.39 8.99
CA PHE A 522 -14.79 -15.36 9.06
C PHE A 522 -14.87 -14.49 7.82
N GLU A 523 -14.86 -13.18 8.00
CA GLU A 523 -14.75 -12.24 6.89
C GLU A 523 -13.37 -11.58 6.92
N ILE A 524 -12.60 -11.86 5.88
CA ILE A 524 -11.27 -11.31 5.66
C ILE A 524 -11.27 -10.67 4.27
N TYR A 525 -11.23 -9.34 4.21
CA TYR A 525 -11.08 -8.58 2.95
C TYR A 525 -12.08 -8.99 1.87
N ASN A 526 -13.37 -8.98 2.19
CA ASN A 526 -14.46 -9.38 1.28
C ASN A 526 -14.44 -10.86 0.85
N ILE A 527 -13.54 -11.67 1.40
CA ILE A 527 -13.53 -13.13 1.31
C ILE A 527 -14.17 -13.67 2.57
N GLY A 528 -15.16 -14.55 2.42
CA GLY A 528 -15.73 -15.29 3.51
C GLY A 528 -15.14 -16.69 3.61
N ILE A 529 -14.74 -17.05 4.82
CA ILE A 529 -14.24 -18.38 5.17
C ILE A 529 -15.29 -19.00 6.08
N VAL A 530 -16.02 -19.99 5.58
CA VAL A 530 -17.01 -20.75 6.35
C VAL A 530 -16.32 -21.97 6.93
N ILE A 531 -16.38 -22.10 8.25
CA ILE A 531 -15.90 -23.27 8.99
C ILE A 531 -17.11 -23.99 9.57
N LEU A 532 -17.33 -25.23 9.15
CA LEU A 532 -18.39 -26.11 9.65
C LEU A 532 -17.74 -27.22 10.47
N ARG A 533 -18.17 -27.41 11.72
CA ARG A 533 -17.64 -28.46 12.61
C ARG A 533 -18.65 -29.58 12.76
N PHE A 534 -18.19 -30.80 12.57
CA PHE A 534 -18.94 -32.03 12.74
C PHE A 534 -18.29 -32.85 13.85
N GLN A 535 -19.07 -33.45 14.74
CA GLN A 535 -18.51 -34.37 15.73
C GLN A 535 -17.92 -35.60 15.03
N ARG A 536 -16.86 -36.17 15.58
CA ARG A 536 -16.20 -37.37 15.00
C ARG A 536 -17.09 -38.60 14.84
N GLY A 537 -18.24 -38.66 15.51
CA GLY A 537 -19.25 -39.71 15.29
C GLY A 537 -19.98 -39.62 13.94
N PHE A 538 -19.68 -38.60 13.12
CA PHE A 538 -20.23 -38.40 11.79
C PHE A 538 -19.37 -39.06 10.71
N GLU A 539 -19.98 -39.78 9.76
CA GLU A 539 -19.24 -40.40 8.66
C GLU A 539 -18.69 -39.34 7.68
N LEU A 540 -17.37 -39.30 7.54
CA LEU A 540 -16.68 -38.33 6.68
C LEU A 540 -17.04 -38.49 5.20
N SER A 541 -17.35 -39.72 4.77
CA SER A 541 -17.83 -40.04 3.42
C SER A 541 -19.10 -39.28 3.08
N GLU A 542 -20.05 -39.13 4.01
CA GLU A 542 -21.27 -38.35 3.77
C GLU A 542 -20.96 -36.86 3.56
N VAL A 543 -19.97 -36.32 4.28
CA VAL A 543 -19.51 -34.94 4.11
C VAL A 543 -18.95 -34.72 2.70
N PHE A 544 -18.04 -35.60 2.27
CA PHE A 544 -17.42 -35.51 0.94
C PHE A 544 -18.46 -35.67 -0.18
N ASP A 545 -19.39 -36.61 -0.04
CA ASP A 545 -20.49 -36.82 -0.99
C ASP A 545 -21.36 -35.57 -1.16
N ILE A 546 -21.69 -34.89 -0.06
CA ILE A 546 -22.48 -33.64 -0.09
C ILE A 546 -21.68 -32.53 -0.76
N MET A 547 -20.38 -32.43 -0.49
CA MET A 547 -19.49 -31.42 -1.06
C MET A 547 -19.29 -31.62 -2.57
N GLU A 548 -19.01 -32.84 -3.03
CA GLU A 548 -18.81 -33.16 -4.45
C GLU A 548 -20.09 -32.99 -5.29
N LYS A 549 -21.27 -33.25 -4.72
CA LYS A 549 -22.54 -33.17 -5.47
C LYS A 549 -23.14 -31.76 -5.55
N ASN A 550 -22.78 -30.86 -4.63
CA ASN A 550 -23.50 -29.58 -4.47
C ASN A 550 -22.61 -28.34 -4.39
N LEU A 551 -21.31 -28.49 -4.18
CA LEU A 551 -20.40 -27.38 -3.85
C LEU A 551 -19.19 -27.31 -4.80
N ILE A 552 -18.59 -28.45 -5.14
CA ILE A 552 -17.56 -28.60 -6.20
C ILE A 552 -18.25 -28.70 -7.55
#